data_AF-A0A2C1K2W9-F1
#
_entry.id   AF-A0A2C1K2W9-F1
#
_cell.length_a   1.000
_cell.length_b   1.000
_cell.length_c   1.000
_cell.angle_alpha   90.00
_cell.angle_beta   90.00
_cell.angle_gamma   90.00
#
_symmetry.space_group_name_H-M   'P 1'
#
loop_
_entity.id
_entity.type
_entity.pdbx_description
1 polymer ?
#
loop_
_entity_poly.entity_id
_entity_poly.type
_entity_poly.pdbx_seq_one_letter_code
_entity_poly.pdbx_strand_id
1 'polypeptide(L)'
;MKKIIILFSFLVLFLVGCGMNMNNGEMMDGSITPDMFADMMNTPEMQEAMIEVMSSPEMQDTMVDMMKNPEVQQAMIDNMQRPEIKENMIKFMRTPEMQQVLKEAIK
;
A
#
# COMPACT_ATOMS: atom_id res chain seq x y z
N MET A 1 33.96 23.27 66.45
CA MET A 1 32.58 22.82 66.16
C MET A 1 31.85 23.72 65.15
N LYS A 2 31.83 25.05 65.30
CA LYS A 2 31.16 25.98 64.34
C LYS A 2 31.70 25.91 62.89
N LYS A 3 33.01 25.71 62.69
CA LYS A 3 33.63 25.57 61.35
C LYS A 3 33.23 24.28 60.61
N ILE A 4 32.94 23.20 61.35
CA ILE A 4 32.50 21.91 60.80
C ILE A 4 31.03 22.01 60.36
N ILE A 5 30.20 22.72 61.14
CA ILE A 5 28.78 22.96 60.81
C ILE A 5 28.66 23.81 59.52
N ILE A 6 29.49 24.83 59.35
CA ILE A 6 29.51 25.67 58.14
C ILE A 6 29.96 24.86 56.92
N LEU A 7 31.00 24.03 57.05
CA LEU A 7 31.46 23.14 55.97
C LEU A 7 30.40 22.12 55.55
N PHE A 8 29.68 21.54 56.51
CA PHE A 8 28.61 20.58 56.24
C PHE A 8 27.40 21.24 55.57
N SER A 9 27.05 22.46 55.99
CA SER A 9 25.99 23.26 55.35
C SER A 9 26.32 23.63 53.90
N PHE A 10 27.59 23.86 53.58
CA PHE A 10 28.04 24.18 52.22
C PHE A 10 28.10 22.93 51.33
N LEU A 11 28.44 21.77 51.92
CA LEU A 11 28.45 20.46 51.27
C LEU A 11 27.05 20.02 50.81
N VAL A 12 26.03 20.27 51.63
CA VAL A 12 24.62 19.96 51.29
C VAL A 12 24.09 20.84 50.16
N LEU A 13 24.55 22.09 50.05
CA LEU A 13 24.16 23.02 48.97
C LEU A 13 24.73 22.61 47.60
N PHE A 14 25.89 21.93 47.57
CA PHE A 14 26.49 21.42 46.33
C PHE A 14 25.83 20.13 45.82
N LEU A 15 25.21 19.33 46.68
CA LEU A 15 24.56 18.07 46.30
C LEU A 15 23.16 18.25 45.67
N VAL A 16 22.53 19.42 45.81
CA VAL A 16 21.25 19.76 45.13
C VAL A 16 21.51 20.48 43.79
N GLY A 17 22.77 20.62 43.39
CA GLY A 17 23.22 21.41 42.23
C GLY A 17 23.56 20.63 40.96
N CYS A 18 23.06 19.40 40.77
CA CYS A 18 23.12 18.70 39.49
C CYS A 18 21.70 18.34 39.04
N GLY A 19 21.26 18.96 37.94
CA GLY A 19 19.90 18.91 37.45
C GLY A 19 19.43 17.54 36.98
N MET A 20 18.11 17.35 37.02
CA MET A 20 17.35 16.46 36.14
C MET A 20 15.92 16.98 36.10
N ASN A 21 15.72 17.99 35.25
CA ASN A 21 14.41 18.20 34.63
C ASN A 21 14.23 17.06 33.63
N MET A 22 13.72 15.92 34.09
CA MET A 22 13.18 14.89 33.20
C MET A 22 11.78 15.33 32.77
N ASN A 23 11.70 16.43 32.03
CA ASN A 23 10.66 16.58 31.04
C ASN A 23 11.16 15.88 29.79
N ASN A 24 10.84 14.59 29.68
CA ASN A 24 10.72 13.91 28.40
C ASN A 24 9.63 12.86 28.62
N GLY A 25 8.40 13.34 28.73
CA GLY A 25 7.28 12.61 28.16
C GLY A 25 7.51 12.59 26.65
N GLU A 26 8.41 11.73 26.17
CA GLU A 26 8.33 11.20 24.82
C GLU A 26 7.11 10.28 24.83
N MET A 27 5.97 10.96 24.76
CA MET A 27 4.74 10.46 24.21
C MET A 27 5.13 9.64 22.99
N MET A 28 4.64 8.40 22.93
CA MET A 28 4.42 7.70 21.68
C MET A 28 3.76 8.73 20.74
N ASP A 29 4.54 9.31 19.83
CA ASP A 29 3.98 9.97 18.66
C ASP A 29 3.45 8.82 17.80
N GLY A 30 2.23 8.40 18.12
CA GLY A 30 1.49 7.38 17.40
C GLY A 30 1.01 7.86 16.04
N SER A 31 1.68 8.84 15.43
CA SER A 31 1.47 9.18 14.03
C SER A 31 2.26 8.21 13.17
N ILE A 32 1.57 7.19 12.67
CA ILE A 32 2.03 6.43 11.51
C ILE A 32 2.27 7.48 10.40
N THR A 33 3.53 7.64 9.98
CA THR A 33 3.85 8.55 8.87
C THR A 33 3.33 7.97 7.55
N PRO A 34 3.03 8.81 6.53
CA PRO A 34 2.59 8.30 5.23
C PRO A 34 3.55 7.28 4.62
N ASP A 35 4.87 7.49 4.81
CA ASP A 35 5.90 6.57 4.33
C ASP A 35 5.86 5.22 5.06
N MET A 36 5.70 5.25 6.39
CA MET A 36 5.54 4.02 7.18
C MET A 36 4.24 3.28 6.86
N PHE A 37 3.16 4.01 6.55
CA PHE A 37 1.92 3.41 6.08
C PHE A 37 2.11 2.76 4.70
N ALA A 38 2.78 3.43 3.78
CA ALA A 38 3.09 2.87 2.46
C ALA A 38 3.97 1.61 2.58
N ASP A 39 4.99 1.62 3.44
CA ASP A 39 5.85 0.46 3.69
C ASP A 39 5.06 -0.71 4.29
N MET A 40 4.14 -0.43 5.22
CA MET A 40 3.23 -1.44 5.78
C MET A 40 2.33 -2.06 4.70
N MET A 41 1.82 -1.26 3.77
CA MET A 41 0.97 -1.75 2.67
C MET A 41 1.75 -2.60 1.66
N ASN A 42 3.07 -2.37 1.56
CA ASN A 42 3.96 -3.14 0.71
C ASN A 42 4.45 -4.45 1.36
N THR A 43 4.11 -4.77 2.62
CA THR A 43 4.53 -6.05 3.19
C THR A 43 3.82 -7.23 2.50
N PRO A 44 4.47 -8.40 2.38
CA PRO A 44 3.87 -9.57 1.73
C PRO A 44 2.52 -9.96 2.35
N GLU A 45 2.40 -9.85 3.67
CA GLU A 45 1.19 -10.20 4.41
C GLU A 45 0.04 -9.25 4.07
N MET A 46 0.32 -7.95 3.95
CA MET A 46 -0.69 -6.97 3.55
C MET A 46 -1.08 -7.12 2.08
N GLN A 47 -0.13 -7.42 1.21
CA GLN A 47 -0.42 -7.73 -0.18
C GLN A 47 -1.32 -8.96 -0.31
N GLU A 48 -1.03 -10.03 0.43
CA GLU A 48 -1.83 -11.26 0.44
C GLU A 48 -3.25 -10.99 0.95
N ALA A 49 -3.38 -10.26 2.06
CA ALA A 49 -4.69 -9.86 2.59
C ALA A 49 -5.48 -8.98 1.59
N MET A 50 -4.80 -8.08 0.89
CA MET A 50 -5.43 -7.28 -0.17
C MET A 50 -5.89 -8.12 -1.35
N ILE A 51 -5.08 -9.08 -1.80
CA ILE A 51 -5.43 -10.01 -2.87
C ILE A 51 -6.64 -10.85 -2.47
N GLU A 52 -6.69 -11.32 -1.22
CA GLU A 52 -7.85 -12.06 -0.69
C GLU A 52 -9.12 -11.21 -0.73
N VAL A 53 -9.05 -9.96 -0.27
CA VAL A 53 -10.17 -9.01 -0.34
C VAL A 53 -10.59 -8.74 -1.78
N MET A 54 -9.64 -8.46 -2.68
CA MET A 54 -9.93 -8.21 -4.10
C MET A 54 -10.50 -9.44 -4.81
N SER A 55 -10.19 -10.64 -4.32
CA SER A 55 -10.72 -11.91 -4.84
C SER A 55 -12.08 -12.27 -4.24
N SER A 56 -12.58 -11.53 -3.25
CA SER A 56 -13.91 -11.76 -2.68
C SER A 56 -15.01 -11.61 -3.74
N PRO A 57 -16.12 -12.37 -3.64
CA PRO A 57 -17.24 -12.26 -4.57
C PRO A 57 -17.80 -10.84 -4.68
N GLU A 58 -17.90 -10.12 -3.57
CA GLU A 58 -18.40 -8.74 -3.54
C GLU A 58 -17.50 -7.78 -4.33
N MET A 59 -16.19 -7.96 -4.23
CA MET A 59 -15.23 -7.18 -5.02
C MET A 59 -15.27 -7.57 -6.50
N GLN A 60 -15.43 -8.85 -6.82
CA GLN A 60 -15.60 -9.30 -8.20
C GLN A 60 -16.84 -8.67 -8.84
N ASP A 61 -17.98 -8.65 -8.14
CA ASP A 61 -19.21 -8.02 -8.62
C ASP A 61 -19.01 -6.52 -8.84
N THR A 62 -18.33 -5.85 -7.91
CA THR A 62 -17.98 -4.42 -8.04
C THR A 62 -17.08 -4.16 -9.25
N MET A 63 -16.08 -5.02 -9.49
CA MET A 63 -15.22 -4.91 -10.66
C MET A 63 -15.98 -5.16 -11.97
N VAL A 64 -16.90 -6.11 -11.98
CA VAL A 64 -17.78 -6.37 -13.13
C VAL A 64 -18.66 -5.17 -13.42
N ASP A 65 -19.22 -4.53 -12.41
CA ASP A 65 -19.99 -3.30 -12.59
C ASP A 65 -19.13 -2.14 -13.06
N MET A 66 -17.89 -2.02 -12.58
CA MET A 66 -16.93 -1.05 -13.11
C MET A 66 -16.63 -1.29 -14.60
N MET A 67 -16.51 -2.54 -15.04
CA MET A 67 -16.32 -2.87 -16.46
C MET A 67 -17.55 -2.53 -17.33
N LYS A 68 -18.74 -2.39 -16.74
CA LYS A 68 -19.93 -1.89 -17.44
C LYS A 68 -19.91 -0.37 -17.64
N ASN A 69 -19.02 0.35 -16.96
CA ASN A 69 -18.90 1.79 -17.13
C ASN A 69 -18.51 2.13 -18.59
N PRO A 70 -19.26 3.01 -19.28
CA PRO A 70 -18.98 3.37 -20.67
C PRO A 70 -17.56 3.91 -20.91
N GLU A 71 -16.98 4.64 -19.95
CA GLU A 71 -15.62 5.17 -20.07
C GLU A 71 -14.57 4.05 -20.06
N VAL A 72 -14.77 3.06 -19.19
CA VAL A 72 -13.91 1.87 -19.11
C VAL A 72 -14.05 1.03 -20.38
N GLN A 73 -15.28 0.85 -20.87
CA GLN A 73 -15.53 0.17 -22.14
C GLN A 73 -14.86 0.88 -23.31
N GLN A 74 -14.98 2.21 -23.38
CA GLN A 74 -14.36 2.99 -24.44
C GLN A 74 -12.84 2.87 -24.39
N ALA A 75 -12.24 2.99 -23.21
CA ALA A 75 -10.81 2.80 -23.04
C ALA A 75 -10.35 1.38 -23.46
N MET A 76 -11.16 0.36 -23.20
CA MET A 76 -10.90 -1.01 -23.63
C MET A 76 -11.00 -1.15 -25.16
N ILE A 77 -12.02 -0.55 -25.79
CA ILE A 77 -12.20 -0.53 -27.24
C ILE A 77 -11.02 0.18 -27.91
N ASP A 78 -10.63 1.35 -27.40
CA ASP A 78 -9.50 2.12 -27.92
C ASP A 78 -8.20 1.32 -27.82
N ASN A 79 -7.99 0.58 -26.72
CA ASN A 79 -6.86 -0.33 -26.59
C ASN A 79 -6.90 -1.47 -27.60
N MET A 80 -8.06 -2.09 -27.83
CA MET A 80 -8.22 -3.13 -28.87
C MET A 80 -7.98 -2.59 -30.28
N GLN A 81 -8.22 -1.30 -30.50
CA GLN A 81 -7.98 -0.67 -31.80
C GLN A 81 -6.50 -0.38 -32.07
N ARG A 82 -5.63 -0.50 -31.06
CA ARG A 82 -4.19 -0.29 -31.23
C ARG A 82 -3.61 -1.28 -32.26
N PRO A 83 -2.69 -0.83 -33.13
CA PRO A 83 -2.15 -1.65 -34.22
C PRO A 83 -1.56 -2.99 -33.75
N GLU A 84 -0.84 -2.97 -32.64
CA GLU A 84 -0.21 -4.15 -32.03
C GLU A 84 -1.25 -5.21 -31.62
N ILE A 85 -2.33 -4.79 -30.95
CA ILE A 85 -3.40 -5.69 -30.51
C ILE A 85 -4.14 -6.25 -31.73
N LYS A 86 -4.48 -5.41 -32.71
CA LYS A 86 -5.08 -5.84 -33.98
C LYS A 86 -4.23 -6.87 -34.70
N GLU A 87 -2.91 -6.66 -34.79
CA GLU A 87 -2.00 -7.60 -35.44
C GLU A 87 -2.00 -8.96 -34.72
N ASN A 88 -1.96 -8.94 -33.39
CA ASN A 88 -2.02 -10.16 -32.57
C ASN A 88 -3.36 -10.89 -32.74
N MET A 89 -4.48 -10.15 -32.79
CA MET A 89 -5.80 -10.73 -33.07
C MET A 89 -5.86 -11.36 -34.46
N ILE A 90 -5.29 -10.71 -35.48
CA ILE A 90 -5.22 -11.25 -36.85
C ILE A 90 -4.37 -12.53 -36.88
N LYS A 91 -3.22 -12.54 -36.19
CA LYS A 91 -2.37 -13.73 -36.06
C LYS A 91 -3.13 -14.87 -35.40
N PHE A 92 -3.85 -14.59 -34.31
CA PHE A 92 -4.68 -15.56 -33.60
C PHE A 92 -5.78 -16.13 -34.50
N MET A 93 -6.52 -15.29 -35.23
CA MET A 93 -7.56 -15.75 -36.17
C MET A 93 -7.01 -16.63 -37.31
N ARG A 94 -5.73 -16.46 -37.64
CA ARG A 94 -5.05 -17.26 -38.67
C ARG A 94 -4.52 -18.59 -38.13
N THR A 95 -4.57 -18.87 -36.83
CA THR A 95 -4.12 -20.19 -36.34
C THR A 95 -5.03 -21.30 -36.87
N PRO A 96 -4.51 -22.52 -37.09
CA PRO A 96 -5.30 -23.63 -37.61
C PRO A 96 -6.54 -23.94 -36.76
N GLU A 97 -6.43 -23.82 -35.44
CA GLU A 97 -7.50 -24.06 -34.48
C GLU A 97 -8.64 -23.04 -34.67
N MET A 98 -8.32 -21.75 -34.75
CA MET A 98 -9.32 -20.71 -34.98
C MET A 98 -9.93 -20.79 -36.37
N GLN A 99 -9.15 -21.12 -37.39
CA GLN A 99 -9.69 -21.36 -38.73
C GLN A 99 -10.67 -22.53 -38.76
N GLN A 100 -10.43 -23.58 -37.97
CA GLN A 100 -11.36 -24.70 -37.85
C GLN A 100 -12.67 -24.25 -37.19
N VAL A 101 -12.61 -23.51 -36.09
CA VAL A 101 -13.79 -22.95 -35.42
C VAL A 101 -14.61 -22.07 -36.37
N LEU A 102 -13.96 -21.20 -37.16
CA LEU A 102 -14.64 -20.35 -38.15
C LEU A 102 -15.34 -21.17 -39.24
N LYS A 103 -14.72 -22.25 -39.71
CA LYS A 103 -15.33 -23.16 -40.70
C LYS A 103 -16.54 -23.89 -40.13
N GLU A 104 -16.48 -24.30 -38.86
CA GLU A 104 -17.60 -24.96 -38.17
C GLU A 104 -18.76 -23.99 -37.92
N ALA A 105 -18.49 -22.73 -37.57
CA ALA A 105 -19.53 -21.72 -37.31
C ALA A 105 -20.28 -21.24 -38.56
N ILE A 106 -19.69 -21.37 -39.75
CA ILE A 106 -20.30 -20.99 -41.04
C ILE A 106 -21.14 -22.13 -41.64
N LYS A 107 -20.97 -23.36 -41.13
CA LYS A 107 -21.71 -24.55 -41.57
C LYS A 107 -23.10 -24.63 -40.95
#